data_AF-A0AAD8Y7N8-F1
#
_entry.id   AF-A0AAD8Y7N8-F1
#
_cell.length_a   1.000
_cell.length_b   1.000
_cell.length_c   1.000
_cell.angle_alpha   90.00
_cell.angle_beta   90.00
_cell.angle_gamma   90.00
#
_symmetry.space_group_name_H-M   'P 1'
#
loop_
_entity.id
_entity.type
_entity.pdbx_description
1 polymer ?
#
loop_
_entity_poly.entity_id
_entity_poly.type
_entity_poly.pdbx_seq_one_letter_code
_entity_poly.pdbx_strand_id
1 'polypeptide(L)'
;MKQPIFLLPLLLLSSATGFVTPSATSSTRQHHLIVPQIISSSSLKLGSFDEYSQTDPDQDLAYEDTLVGTTDGVAMEGKFVTVAYKGQLMSNKKVFDEGQISFRLGDNKVIKGWDRGLIGMKVGGKRVLKIPPQLAYGDRGAGDVIPGGAHLQFDCELKGIASNAMEEKMAEASSMNPSKVFFYVFVAGSIIYDVLKYQMHVI
;
A
#
# COMPACT_ATOMS: atom_id res chain seq x y z
N MET A 1 -20.64 -36.06 -64.77
CA MET A 1 -21.14 -36.53 -63.46
C MET A 1 -19.95 -36.59 -62.51
N LYS A 2 -19.90 -35.71 -61.50
CA LYS A 2 -18.79 -35.56 -60.54
C LYS A 2 -18.90 -36.66 -59.47
N GLN A 3 -17.79 -37.30 -59.14
CA GLN A 3 -17.63 -38.22 -57.99
C GLN A 3 -16.57 -37.63 -57.03
N PRO A 4 -16.61 -37.98 -55.72
CA PRO A 4 -16.28 -37.06 -54.64
C PRO A 4 -14.82 -37.09 -54.15
N ILE A 5 -14.44 -35.99 -53.51
CA ILE A 5 -13.17 -35.74 -52.82
C ILE A 5 -13.19 -36.47 -51.48
N PHE A 6 -12.15 -37.27 -51.21
CA PHE A 6 -11.79 -37.76 -49.88
C PHE A 6 -10.46 -37.12 -49.45
N LEU A 7 -10.43 -36.60 -48.23
CA LEU A 7 -9.32 -35.88 -47.62
C LEU A 7 -8.72 -36.70 -46.46
N LEU A 8 -7.43 -36.46 -46.20
CA LEU A 8 -6.57 -36.79 -45.04
C LEU A 8 -5.62 -37.99 -45.23
N PRO A 9 -4.50 -38.09 -44.48
CA PRO A 9 -3.65 -37.08 -43.79
C PRO A 9 -2.15 -37.22 -44.16
N LEU A 10 -1.29 -36.25 -43.81
CA LEU A 10 0.17 -36.43 -43.91
C LEU A 10 0.86 -36.05 -42.59
N LEU A 11 1.42 -37.04 -41.89
CA LEU A 11 2.34 -36.87 -40.76
C LEU A 11 3.76 -37.32 -41.15
N LEU A 12 4.72 -36.55 -40.65
CA LEU A 12 6.08 -36.88 -40.19
C LEU A 12 7.20 -37.26 -41.18
N LEU A 13 8.32 -36.54 -41.02
CA LEU A 13 9.71 -37.07 -41.10
C LEU A 13 10.60 -36.08 -40.29
N SER A 14 11.23 -36.44 -39.15
CA SER A 14 12.50 -37.21 -38.97
C SER A 14 13.66 -36.60 -39.77
N SER A 15 14.91 -36.47 -39.36
CA SER A 15 15.77 -36.69 -38.18
C SER A 15 17.14 -36.15 -38.61
N ALA A 16 18.07 -35.82 -37.70
CA ALA A 16 19.51 -35.94 -37.99
C ALA A 16 20.35 -35.76 -36.72
N THR A 17 21.06 -36.83 -36.38
CA THR A 17 22.15 -36.92 -35.42
C THR A 17 23.48 -36.48 -36.06
N GLY A 18 24.42 -36.00 -35.23
CA GLY A 18 25.79 -35.73 -35.66
C GLY A 18 26.72 -35.53 -34.47
N PHE A 19 27.39 -36.61 -34.06
CA PHE A 19 28.35 -36.73 -32.96
C PHE A 19 29.78 -36.58 -33.49
N VAL A 20 30.62 -35.75 -32.88
CA VAL A 20 32.09 -35.82 -32.99
C VAL A 20 32.73 -35.35 -31.67
N THR A 21 33.57 -36.20 -31.08
CA THR A 21 34.56 -35.90 -30.02
C THR A 21 35.97 -35.83 -30.64
N PRO A 22 36.92 -35.11 -30.02
CA PRO A 22 37.95 -35.83 -29.26
C PRO A 22 38.40 -35.14 -27.96
N SER A 23 39.04 -35.93 -27.11
CA SER A 23 39.49 -35.63 -25.74
C SER A 23 41.00 -35.36 -25.69
N ALA A 24 41.46 -34.37 -24.90
CA ALA A 24 42.75 -34.36 -24.21
C ALA A 24 42.89 -33.17 -23.21
N THR A 25 42.78 -33.51 -21.92
CA THR A 25 43.74 -33.18 -20.84
C THR A 25 43.81 -31.77 -20.20
N SER A 26 43.29 -31.73 -18.95
CA SER A 26 43.81 -31.06 -17.74
C SER A 26 43.43 -29.61 -17.40
N SER A 27 43.04 -29.48 -16.13
CA SER A 27 43.21 -28.34 -15.22
C SER A 27 41.99 -27.42 -14.99
N THR A 28 41.33 -27.72 -13.86
CA THR A 28 41.04 -26.76 -12.78
C THR A 28 39.95 -25.70 -12.99
N ARG A 29 39.03 -25.70 -12.01
CA ARG A 29 38.13 -24.62 -11.56
C ARG A 29 36.70 -24.66 -12.10
N GLN A 30 35.84 -25.31 -11.31
CA GLN A 30 34.40 -25.07 -11.32
C GLN A 30 34.11 -23.58 -11.11
N HIS A 31 33.35 -22.97 -12.01
CA HIS A 31 32.50 -21.80 -11.73
C HIS A 31 31.18 -22.01 -12.44
N HIS A 32 30.15 -22.23 -11.62
CA HIS A 32 28.74 -22.34 -11.96
C HIS A 32 28.28 -21.05 -12.66
N LEU A 33 27.54 -21.20 -13.76
CA LEU A 33 27.03 -20.13 -14.60
C LEU A 33 26.10 -19.21 -13.79
N ILE A 34 26.60 -18.02 -13.44
CA ILE A 34 25.80 -16.93 -12.90
C ILE A 34 25.03 -16.29 -14.06
N VAL A 35 23.71 -16.44 -14.07
CA VAL A 35 22.82 -15.61 -14.87
C VAL A 35 22.78 -14.22 -14.23
N PRO A 36 23.18 -13.12 -14.91
CA PRO A 36 23.08 -11.79 -14.33
C PRO A 36 21.60 -11.39 -14.25
N GLN A 37 21.08 -11.37 -13.02
CA GLN A 37 19.79 -10.78 -12.69
C GLN A 37 19.88 -9.26 -12.95
N ILE A 38 19.19 -8.81 -14.00
CA ILE A 38 18.94 -7.39 -14.22
C ILE A 38 17.89 -6.96 -13.20
N ILE A 39 18.33 -6.39 -12.08
CA ILE A 39 17.46 -5.62 -11.19
C ILE A 39 18.17 -4.30 -10.91
N SER A 40 17.83 -3.29 -11.70
CA SER A 40 18.10 -1.91 -11.37
C SER A 40 16.85 -1.11 -11.69
N SER A 41 15.89 -1.19 -10.78
CA SER A 41 15.00 -0.09 -10.49
C SER A 41 15.37 0.39 -9.10
N SER A 42 15.89 1.60 -9.07
CA SER A 42 16.00 2.47 -7.90
C SER A 42 14.65 2.56 -7.19
N SER A 43 14.39 1.66 -6.27
CA SER A 43 13.27 1.70 -5.35
C SER A 43 13.81 2.12 -4.00
N LEU A 44 13.11 3.03 -3.34
CA LEU A 44 13.31 3.41 -1.94
C LEU A 44 13.62 2.15 -1.13
N LYS A 45 14.61 2.23 -0.24
CA LYS A 45 15.19 1.12 0.52
C LYS A 45 14.22 0.67 1.63
N LEU A 46 13.00 0.31 1.25
CA LEU A 46 12.02 -0.29 2.14
C LEU A 46 12.62 -1.58 2.69
N GLY A 47 12.73 -1.69 4.01
CA GLY A 47 13.30 -2.87 4.65
C GLY A 47 12.49 -4.12 4.34
N SER A 48 13.16 -5.26 4.20
CA SER A 48 12.48 -6.56 4.18
C SER A 48 11.72 -6.74 5.49
N PHE A 49 10.41 -7.01 5.43
CA PHE A 49 9.58 -7.11 6.63
C PHE A 49 10.07 -8.19 7.61
N ASP A 50 10.65 -9.27 7.09
CA ASP A 50 11.20 -10.40 7.85
C ASP A 50 12.55 -10.09 8.49
N GLU A 51 13.30 -9.12 7.96
CA GLU A 51 14.64 -8.76 8.42
C GLU A 51 14.64 -7.54 9.37
N TYR A 52 13.47 -6.97 9.65
CA TYR A 52 13.35 -5.80 10.52
C TYR A 52 13.92 -6.07 11.92
N SER A 53 14.88 -5.25 12.34
CA SER A 53 15.56 -5.35 13.62
C SER A 53 15.33 -4.10 14.48
N GLN A 54 14.97 -4.30 15.75
CA GLN A 54 14.85 -3.21 16.73
C GLN A 54 16.20 -2.70 17.22
N THR A 55 17.31 -3.39 16.89
CA THR A 55 18.65 -3.03 17.36
C THR A 55 19.48 -2.32 16.30
N ASP A 56 18.97 -2.18 15.07
CA ASP A 56 19.67 -1.50 13.99
C ASP A 56 19.37 0.02 14.04
N PRO A 57 20.39 0.88 14.22
CA PRO A 57 20.21 2.33 14.23
C PRO A 57 19.82 2.92 12.87
N ASP A 58 20.12 2.24 11.76
CA ASP A 58 19.78 2.66 10.40
C ASP A 58 18.54 1.93 9.87
N GLN A 59 17.76 1.31 10.77
CA GLN A 59 16.55 0.58 10.42
C GLN A 59 15.56 1.50 9.68
N ASP A 60 15.20 1.11 8.45
CA ASP A 60 14.16 1.78 7.67
C ASP A 60 12.77 1.22 7.99
N LEU A 61 11.74 1.93 7.54
CA LEU A 61 10.36 1.47 7.51
C LEU A 61 10.26 0.13 6.77
N ALA A 62 9.49 -0.79 7.34
CA ALA A 62 9.12 -2.03 6.67
C ALA A 62 7.60 -2.20 6.71
N TYR A 63 7.03 -2.83 5.68
CA TYR A 63 5.62 -3.18 5.66
C TYR A 63 5.35 -4.51 4.99
N GLU A 64 4.21 -5.09 5.33
CA GLU A 64 3.66 -6.28 4.67
C GLU A 64 2.16 -6.08 4.43
N ASP A 65 1.71 -6.35 3.21
CA ASP A 65 0.28 -6.43 2.90
C ASP A 65 -0.27 -7.78 3.33
N THR A 66 -0.98 -7.82 4.46
CA THR A 66 -1.68 -9.01 4.94
C THR A 66 -2.95 -9.29 4.13
N LEU A 67 -3.55 -8.25 3.55
CA LEU A 67 -4.66 -8.38 2.62
C LEU A 67 -4.56 -7.29 1.56
N VAL A 68 -4.46 -7.67 0.29
CA VAL A 68 -4.48 -6.71 -0.81
C VAL A 68 -5.93 -6.31 -1.11
N GLY A 69 -6.22 -5.01 -1.01
CA GLY A 69 -7.56 -4.48 -1.27
C GLY A 69 -8.04 -4.74 -2.70
N THR A 70 -9.36 -4.88 -2.86
CA THR A 70 -10.01 -5.25 -4.13
C THR A 70 -10.75 -4.10 -4.81
N THR A 71 -10.92 -2.95 -4.13
CA THR A 71 -11.67 -1.80 -4.66
C THR A 71 -10.77 -0.83 -5.42
N ASP A 72 -11.34 -0.16 -6.43
CA ASP A 72 -10.69 0.93 -7.15
C ASP A 72 -10.40 2.10 -6.21
N GLY A 73 -9.13 2.29 -5.88
CA GLY A 73 -8.68 3.33 -4.98
C GLY A 73 -7.31 2.98 -4.43
N VAL A 74 -6.30 3.77 -4.79
CA VAL A 74 -4.91 3.59 -4.35
C VAL A 74 -4.51 4.79 -3.51
N ALA A 75 -4.02 4.55 -2.30
CA ALA A 75 -3.47 5.57 -1.43
C ALA A 75 -2.25 6.20 -2.10
N MET A 76 -2.38 7.48 -2.44
CA MET A 76 -1.35 8.29 -3.10
C MET A 76 -1.19 9.61 -2.36
N GLU A 77 -0.02 10.22 -2.49
CA GLU A 77 0.25 11.54 -1.92
C GLU A 77 -0.81 12.57 -2.35
N GLY A 78 -1.22 13.41 -1.40
CA GLY A 78 -2.27 14.43 -1.58
C GLY A 78 -3.71 13.89 -1.55
N LYS A 79 -3.92 12.57 -1.48
CA LYS A 79 -5.26 11.98 -1.30
C LYS A 79 -5.67 12.02 0.17
N PHE A 80 -6.96 12.24 0.39
CA PHE A 80 -7.56 12.12 1.71
C PHE A 80 -7.94 10.65 1.95
N VAL A 81 -7.30 10.03 2.93
CA VAL A 81 -7.44 8.60 3.23
C VAL A 81 -8.11 8.41 4.58
N THR A 82 -8.95 7.40 4.69
CA THR A 82 -9.53 6.95 5.97
C THR A 82 -8.92 5.62 6.34
N VAL A 83 -8.23 5.56 7.48
CA VAL A 83 -7.50 4.38 7.93
C VAL A 83 -8.02 3.97 9.30
N ALA A 84 -8.46 2.72 9.42
CA ALA A 84 -8.64 2.08 10.72
C ALA A 84 -7.30 1.48 11.13
N TYR A 85 -6.90 1.66 12.39
CA TYR A 85 -5.58 1.27 12.84
C TYR A 85 -5.57 0.74 14.26
N LYS A 86 -4.54 -0.06 14.54
CA LYS A 86 -4.15 -0.47 15.88
C LYS A 86 -2.64 -0.33 16.04
N GLY A 87 -2.21 0.50 16.98
CA GLY A 87 -0.81 0.78 17.28
C GLY A 87 -0.34 0.05 18.54
N GLN A 88 0.80 -0.64 18.43
CA GLN A 88 1.41 -1.36 19.55
C GLN A 88 2.93 -1.20 19.60
N LEU A 89 3.49 -1.29 20.80
CA LEU A 89 4.93 -1.31 21.01
C LEU A 89 5.51 -2.65 20.58
N MET A 90 6.58 -2.67 19.78
CA MET A 90 7.19 -3.94 19.35
C MET A 90 7.93 -4.67 20.48
N SER A 91 8.34 -3.95 21.52
CA SER A 91 9.10 -4.52 22.65
C SER A 91 8.26 -5.45 23.53
N ASN A 92 6.99 -5.11 23.77
CA ASN A 92 6.12 -5.83 24.70
C ASN A 92 4.70 -6.10 24.14
N LYS A 93 4.43 -5.75 22.88
CA LYS A 93 3.13 -5.86 22.22
C LYS A 93 2.00 -5.11 22.94
N LYS A 94 2.32 -4.15 23.80
CA LYS A 94 1.32 -3.31 24.46
C LYS A 94 0.68 -2.38 23.43
N VAL A 95 -0.63 -2.48 23.30
CA VAL A 95 -1.44 -1.56 22.50
C VAL A 95 -1.45 -0.21 23.20
N PHE A 96 -1.09 0.85 22.47
CA PHE A 96 -1.10 2.22 22.98
C PHE A 96 -2.21 3.07 22.38
N ASP A 97 -2.69 2.72 21.19
CA ASP A 97 -3.74 3.45 20.49
C ASP A 97 -4.46 2.54 19.49
N GLU A 98 -5.75 2.78 19.28
CA GLU A 98 -6.61 2.07 18.33
C GLU A 98 -7.76 2.98 17.93
N GLY A 99 -8.09 3.02 16.65
CA GLY A 99 -9.20 3.82 16.20
C GLY A 99 -9.29 3.95 14.69
N GLN A 100 -9.94 5.01 14.25
CA GLN A 100 -10.06 5.37 12.84
C GLN A 100 -9.74 6.85 12.68
N ILE A 101 -8.84 7.16 11.76
CA ILE A 101 -8.42 8.52 11.47
C ILE A 101 -8.52 8.78 9.98
N SER A 102 -8.90 10.00 9.62
CA SER A 102 -8.88 10.47 8.25
C SER A 102 -7.94 11.67 8.13
N PHE A 103 -7.07 11.64 7.14
CA PHE A 103 -6.05 12.67 6.94
C PHE A 103 -5.60 12.70 5.48
N ARG A 104 -4.91 13.77 5.12
CA ARG A 104 -4.31 13.94 3.80
C ARG A 104 -2.90 13.34 3.79
N LEU A 105 -2.69 12.34 2.93
CA LEU A 105 -1.44 11.59 2.87
C LEU A 105 -0.32 12.48 2.32
N GLY A 106 0.81 12.59 3.05
CA GLY A 106 1.96 13.41 2.65
C GLY A 106 1.96 14.85 3.18
N ASP A 107 0.92 15.29 3.88
CA ASP A 107 0.86 16.64 4.46
C ASP A 107 1.63 16.76 5.80
N ASN A 108 2.39 15.73 6.22
CA ASN A 108 3.12 15.68 7.50
C ASN A 108 2.24 15.95 8.73
N LYS A 109 0.95 15.59 8.64
CA LYS A 109 -0.02 15.69 9.75
C LYS A 109 0.01 14.48 10.67
N VAL A 110 0.62 13.38 10.21
CA VAL A 110 0.83 12.13 10.94
C VAL A 110 2.32 11.84 11.02
N ILE A 111 2.70 10.77 11.73
CA ILE A 111 4.10 10.34 11.79
C ILE A 111 4.65 10.00 10.40
N LYS A 112 5.92 10.28 10.15
CA LYS A 112 6.57 10.10 8.82
C LYS A 112 6.46 8.67 8.30
N GLY A 113 6.45 7.68 9.20
CA GLY A 113 6.27 6.27 8.83
C GLY A 113 4.91 5.97 8.21
N TRP A 114 3.85 6.71 8.59
CA TRP A 114 2.52 6.57 7.97
C TRP A 114 2.49 7.21 6.59
N ASP A 115 3.01 8.44 6.47
CA ASP A 115 3.05 9.16 5.19
C ASP A 115 3.81 8.36 4.12
N ARG A 116 4.85 7.60 4.50
CA ARG A 116 5.60 6.73 3.59
C ARG A 116 4.99 5.33 3.45
N GLY A 117 4.51 4.74 4.54
CA GLY A 117 4.13 3.32 4.59
C GLY A 117 2.76 3.00 4.02
N LEU A 118 1.86 3.98 3.96
CA LEU A 118 0.51 3.78 3.43
C LEU A 118 0.42 4.00 1.92
N ILE A 119 1.47 4.56 1.30
CA ILE A 119 1.50 4.76 -0.15
C ILE A 119 1.37 3.42 -0.89
N GLY A 120 0.57 3.40 -1.94
CA GLY A 120 0.32 2.23 -2.78
C GLY A 120 -0.68 1.23 -2.22
N MET A 121 -1.19 1.45 -1.00
CA MET A 121 -2.22 0.58 -0.41
C MET A 121 -3.56 0.74 -1.12
N LYS A 122 -4.27 -0.36 -1.36
CA LYS A 122 -5.60 -0.35 -2.00
C LYS A 122 -6.73 -0.32 -0.98
N VAL A 123 -7.84 0.33 -1.33
CA VAL A 123 -9.04 0.38 -0.46
C VAL A 123 -9.55 -1.03 -0.17
N GLY A 124 -9.90 -1.27 1.09
CA GLY A 124 -10.24 -2.58 1.66
C GLY A 124 -9.02 -3.43 2.04
N GLY A 125 -7.79 -2.96 1.74
CA GLY A 125 -6.57 -3.67 2.09
C GLY A 125 -6.24 -3.61 3.58
N LYS A 126 -5.40 -4.55 4.04
CA LYS A 126 -4.78 -4.57 5.37
C LYS A 126 -3.27 -4.65 5.24
N ARG A 127 -2.56 -3.81 5.99
CA ARG A 127 -1.12 -3.67 5.95
C ARG A 127 -0.57 -3.57 7.36
N VAL A 128 0.50 -4.30 7.64
CA VAL A 128 1.25 -4.15 8.88
C VAL A 128 2.47 -3.29 8.60
N LEU A 129 2.65 -2.21 9.36
CA LEU A 129 3.79 -1.31 9.31
C LEU A 129 4.68 -1.55 10.53
N LYS A 130 5.99 -1.69 10.32
CA LYS A 130 7.01 -1.65 11.37
C LYS A 130 7.80 -0.35 11.23
N ILE A 131 7.67 0.53 12.22
CA ILE A 131 8.14 1.91 12.15
C ILE A 131 9.27 2.12 13.17
N PRO A 132 10.48 2.48 12.72
CA PRO A 132 11.58 2.84 13.61
C PRO A 132 11.30 4.17 14.31
N PRO A 133 11.93 4.44 15.47
CA PRO A 133 11.66 5.66 16.25
C PRO A 133 11.92 6.94 15.46
N GLN A 134 12.91 6.97 14.56
CA GLN A 134 13.25 8.12 13.71
C GLN A 134 12.11 8.54 12.76
N LEU A 135 11.23 7.60 12.39
CA LEU A 135 10.05 7.84 11.56
C LEU A 135 8.74 7.89 12.38
N ALA A 136 8.84 7.81 13.70
CA ALA A 136 7.74 7.86 14.66
C ALA A 136 7.93 9.05 15.64
N TYR A 137 8.04 8.78 16.94
CA TYR A 137 8.12 9.78 18.01
C TYR A 137 9.55 10.11 18.48
N GLY A 138 10.57 9.51 17.85
CA GLY A 138 11.98 9.72 18.15
C GLY A 138 12.35 9.40 19.60
N ASP A 139 13.44 10.02 20.07
CA ASP A 139 13.95 9.83 21.44
C ASP A 139 13.08 10.50 22.50
N ARG A 140 12.20 11.42 22.09
CA ARG A 140 11.29 12.10 23.00
C ARG A 140 10.12 11.21 23.43
N GLY A 141 9.71 10.28 22.57
CA GLY A 141 8.50 9.49 22.80
C GLY A 141 7.23 10.36 22.80
N ALA A 142 6.14 9.81 23.33
CA ALA A 142 4.85 10.48 23.46
C ALA A 142 4.28 10.29 24.87
N GLY A 143 4.56 11.28 25.73
CA GLY A 143 4.14 11.26 27.13
C GLY A 143 4.57 9.98 27.86
N ASP A 144 3.67 9.43 28.66
CA ASP A 144 3.90 8.18 29.41
C ASP A 144 3.47 6.92 28.65
N VAL A 145 2.96 7.08 27.42
CA VAL A 145 2.36 5.98 26.65
C VAL A 145 3.40 5.34 25.73
N ILE A 146 4.22 6.15 25.07
CA ILE A 146 5.25 5.69 24.13
C ILE A 146 6.61 6.14 24.66
N PRO A 147 7.49 5.21 25.07
CA PRO A 147 8.83 5.56 25.52
C PRO A 147 9.68 6.10 24.36
N GLY A 148 10.68 6.92 24.68
CA GLY A 148 11.67 7.37 23.72
C GLY A 148 12.41 6.21 23.06
N GLY A 149 12.70 6.33 21.76
CA GLY A 149 13.40 5.29 21.00
C GLY A 149 12.56 4.03 20.71
N ALA A 150 11.25 4.07 20.95
CA ALA A 150 10.39 2.91 20.71
C ALA A 150 10.20 2.60 19.22
N HIS A 151 10.35 1.32 18.87
CA HIS A 151 9.88 0.77 17.60
C HIS A 151 8.40 0.41 17.71
N LEU A 152 7.63 0.83 16.71
CA LEU A 152 6.17 0.67 16.69
C LEU A 152 5.74 -0.30 15.62
N GLN A 153 4.70 -1.07 15.90
CA GLN A 153 3.96 -1.81 14.89
C GLN A 153 2.56 -1.22 14.78
N PHE A 154 2.12 -0.99 13.55
CA PHE A 154 0.74 -0.61 13.25
C PHE A 154 0.09 -1.63 12.34
N ASP A 155 -1.06 -2.12 12.75
CA ASP A 155 -1.95 -2.87 11.87
C ASP A 155 -2.95 -1.88 11.29
N CYS A 156 -2.87 -1.62 9.98
CA CYS A 156 -3.66 -0.62 9.27
C CYS A 156 -4.63 -1.29 8.29
N GLU A 157 -5.85 -0.76 8.20
CA GLU A 157 -6.84 -1.11 7.18
C GLU A 157 -7.30 0.16 6.46
N LEU A 158 -7.13 0.20 5.14
CA LEU A 158 -7.55 1.34 4.34
C LEU A 158 -9.06 1.23 4.08
N LYS A 159 -9.86 2.03 4.78
CA LYS A 159 -11.32 2.00 4.70
C LYS A 159 -11.86 2.73 3.48
N GLY A 160 -11.17 3.77 3.03
CA GLY A 160 -11.63 4.57 1.89
C GLY A 160 -10.65 5.66 1.51
N ILE A 161 -10.88 6.23 0.33
CA ILE A 161 -10.19 7.40 -0.20
C ILE A 161 -11.27 8.36 -0.67
N ALA A 162 -11.24 9.61 -0.17
CA ALA A 162 -12.18 10.61 -0.66
C ALA A 162 -11.85 10.91 -2.13
N SER A 163 -12.78 10.57 -3.01
CA SER A 163 -12.56 10.72 -4.44
C SER A 163 -12.74 12.17 -4.90
N ASN A 164 -13.59 12.94 -4.21
CA ASN A 164 -13.99 14.29 -4.60
C ASN A 164 -14.10 15.23 -3.37
N ALA A 165 -13.93 16.54 -3.53
CA ALA A 165 -13.96 17.55 -2.45
C ALA A 165 -15.25 17.55 -1.59
N MET A 166 -16.32 16.93 -2.08
CA MET A 166 -17.57 16.72 -1.33
C MET A 166 -17.42 15.61 -0.29
N GLU A 167 -16.67 14.56 -0.62
CA GLU A 167 -16.40 13.40 0.24
C GLU A 167 -15.32 13.72 1.28
N GLU A 168 -14.37 14.61 0.96
CA GLU A 168 -13.44 15.19 1.95
C GLU A 168 -14.21 15.95 3.05
N LYS A 169 -15.17 16.81 2.63
CA LYS A 169 -16.06 17.54 3.56
C LYS A 169 -16.97 16.60 4.35
N MET A 170 -17.43 15.50 3.77
CA MET A 170 -18.25 14.50 4.46
C MET A 170 -17.43 13.63 5.43
N ALA A 171 -16.19 13.27 5.09
CA ALA A 171 -15.29 12.53 5.96
C ALA A 171 -14.86 13.37 7.18
N GLU A 172 -14.56 14.66 6.97
CA GLU A 172 -14.31 15.61 8.06
C GLU A 172 -15.56 15.75 8.96
N ALA A 173 -16.74 15.90 8.37
CA ALA A 173 -18.01 15.97 9.10
C ALA A 173 -18.32 14.71 9.93
N SER A 174 -17.97 13.52 9.45
CA SER A 174 -18.18 12.25 10.17
C SER A 174 -17.27 12.10 11.40
N SER A 175 -16.10 12.75 11.42
CA SER A 175 -15.23 12.81 12.60
C SER A 175 -15.59 13.92 13.60
N MET A 176 -16.63 14.73 13.30
CA MET A 176 -17.00 15.89 14.11
C MET A 176 -18.06 15.56 15.16
N ASN A 177 -18.01 16.25 16.30
CA ASN A 177 -19.00 16.14 17.39
C ASN A 177 -20.44 16.39 16.87
N PRO A 178 -21.44 15.58 17.27
CA PRO A 178 -22.81 15.62 16.74
C PRO A 178 -23.51 16.99 16.85
N SER A 179 -23.09 17.84 17.80
CA SER A 179 -23.61 19.20 17.96
C SER A 179 -23.18 20.18 16.84
N LYS A 180 -22.05 19.93 16.17
CA LYS A 180 -21.58 20.75 15.03
C LYS A 180 -22.05 20.20 13.68
N VAL A 181 -22.27 18.89 13.58
CA VAL A 181 -22.79 18.22 12.37
C VAL A 181 -24.19 18.75 12.03
N PHE A 182 -25.04 18.92 13.04
CA PHE A 182 -26.38 19.49 12.86
C PHE A 182 -26.34 20.93 12.34
N PHE A 183 -25.38 21.74 12.79
CA PHE A 183 -25.19 23.11 12.33
C PHE A 183 -24.70 23.16 10.87
N TYR A 184 -23.79 22.26 10.48
CA TYR A 184 -23.24 22.21 9.12
C TYR A 184 -24.25 21.71 8.09
N VAL A 185 -25.06 20.70 8.41
CA VAL A 185 -26.14 20.22 7.53
C VAL A 185 -27.22 21.29 7.32
N PHE A 186 -27.51 22.10 8.35
CA PHE A 186 -28.48 23.20 8.24
C PHE A 186 -27.97 24.38 7.38
N VAL A 187 -26.68 24.69 7.47
CA VAL A 187 -26.04 25.76 6.68
C VAL A 187 -25.80 25.33 5.22
N ALA A 188 -25.36 24.10 4.97
CA ALA A 188 -25.09 23.59 3.62
C ALA A 188 -26.38 23.14 2.88
N GLY A 189 -27.40 22.67 3.60
CA GLY A 189 -28.70 22.30 3.03
C GLY A 189 -29.47 23.47 2.43
N SER A 190 -29.32 24.69 2.97
CA SER A 190 -29.98 25.88 2.41
C SER A 190 -29.46 26.28 1.02
N ILE A 191 -28.23 25.88 0.66
CA ILE A 191 -27.63 26.24 -0.64
C ILE A 191 -28.09 25.28 -1.76
N ILE A 192 -28.41 24.01 -1.44
CA ILE A 192 -28.84 23.02 -2.44
C ILE A 192 -30.33 23.22 -2.82
N TYR A 193 -31.18 23.63 -1.88
CA TYR A 193 -32.59 23.91 -2.20
C TYR A 193 -32.79 25.19 -3.03
N ASP A 194 -31.89 26.18 -2.93
CA ASP A 194 -32.00 27.42 -3.71
C ASP A 194 -31.59 27.23 -5.19
N VAL A 195 -30.61 26.35 -5.48
CA VAL A 195 -30.15 26.09 -6.85
C VAL A 195 -31.14 25.22 -7.64
N LEU A 196 -31.82 24.26 -7.01
CA LEU A 196 -32.83 23.43 -7.68
C LEU A 196 -34.17 24.16 -7.90
N LYS A 197 -34.50 25.18 -7.11
CA LYS A 197 -35.70 26.00 -7.32
C LYS A 197 -35.51 27.07 -8.41
N TYR A 198 -34.27 27.52 -8.64
CA TYR A 198 -33.95 28.53 -9.66
C TYR A 198 -34.02 28.00 -11.11
N GLN A 199 -34.00 26.68 -11.31
CA GLN A 199 -34.11 26.05 -12.65
C GLN A 199 -35.53 25.58 -13.02
N MET A 200 -36.56 25.81 -12.20
CA MET A 200 -37.97 25.55 -12.56
C MET A 200 -38.82 26.80 -12.85
N HIS A 201 -38.23 28.00 -12.86
CA HIS A 201 -38.97 29.24 -13.18
C HIS A 201 -38.60 29.86 -14.54
N VAL A 202 -37.94 29.10 -15.42
CA VAL A 202 -37.72 29.49 -16.82
C VAL A 202 -38.13 28.34 -17.74
N ILE A 203 -39.43 28.03 -17.74
CA ILE A 203 -40.17 27.50 -18.89
C ILE A 203 -41.58 28.09 -18.83
#